data_AF-A0A966BW41-F1
#
_entry.id   AF-A0A966BW41-F1
#
_cell.length_a   1.000
_cell.length_b   1.000
_cell.length_c   1.000
_cell.angle_alpha   90.00
_cell.angle_beta   90.00
_cell.angle_gamma   90.00
#
_symmetry.space_group_name_H-M   'P 1'
#
loop_
_entity.id
_entity.type
_entity.pdbx_description
1 polymer ?
#
loop_
_entity_poly.entity_id
_entity_poly.type
_entity_poly.pdbx_seq_one_letter_code
_entity_poly.pdbx_strand_id
1 'polypeptide(L)'
;MPLKNQSDLNKNSIPDYIENIANQLSQASWLLTKDFHFTHPLQQERFKHKAKFVDIHIIPIKVNGAASDVVDEKKGAIVMKLSVNLVSYTLTPLHEFFHLIQYGYSMFNNRWSMEGQARWVEYSFRKGVGKNRVLPKTIQELEELTATIYEADTFWNRLAFLSNKNKITFYPTKLYKYVNSNKSFIKDDTLYGIDIIHSILEEYANYDKIVANKYHYKSFEWTEKQQKSVNNNPYIFLAIKDALAKLNSKDNEIRDFIKLIDFYISTKGIKNEKF
;
A
#
# COMPACT_ATOMS: atom_id res chain seq x y z
N MET A 1 -5.90 10.14 26.94
CA MET A 1 -6.91 9.64 25.97
C MET A 1 -8.25 10.33 26.24
N PRO A 2 -9.06 10.71 25.24
CA PRO A 2 -10.38 11.32 25.47
C PRO A 2 -11.33 10.38 26.23
N LEU A 3 -12.22 10.93 27.06
CA LEU A 3 -13.17 10.14 27.89
C LEU A 3 -13.98 9.11 27.08
N LYS A 4 -14.46 9.50 25.89
CA LYS A 4 -15.20 8.61 24.97
C LYS A 4 -14.47 7.33 24.56
N ASN A 5 -13.14 7.30 24.70
CA ASN A 5 -12.29 6.19 24.30
C ASN A 5 -11.71 5.42 25.51
N GLN A 6 -12.12 5.75 26.73
CA GLN A 6 -11.63 5.11 27.96
C GLN A 6 -12.52 3.96 28.46
N SER A 7 -13.64 3.65 27.79
CA SER A 7 -14.53 2.56 28.19
C SER A 7 -13.84 1.20 28.11
N ASP A 8 -14.01 0.39 29.14
CA ASP A 8 -13.57 -1.00 29.23
C ASP A 8 -14.77 -1.83 29.72
N LEU A 9 -15.62 -2.26 28.77
CA LEU A 9 -16.83 -3.00 29.10
C LEU A 9 -16.55 -4.47 29.41
N ASN A 10 -15.46 -5.03 28.87
CA ASN A 10 -15.05 -6.41 29.10
C ASN A 10 -14.21 -6.59 30.39
N LYS A 11 -13.85 -5.48 31.04
CA LYS A 11 -13.13 -5.38 32.33
C LYS A 11 -11.74 -6.00 32.30
N ASN A 12 -11.04 -5.93 31.17
CA ASN A 12 -9.68 -6.48 31.03
C ASN A 12 -8.57 -5.45 31.35
N SER A 13 -8.94 -4.28 31.88
CA SER A 13 -8.04 -3.16 32.19
C SER A 13 -7.43 -2.47 30.96
N ILE A 14 -7.94 -2.76 29.76
CA ILE A 14 -7.56 -2.11 28.50
C ILE A 14 -8.81 -1.44 27.93
N PRO A 15 -8.76 -0.15 27.55
CA PRO A 15 -9.90 0.46 26.90
C PRO A 15 -10.27 -0.29 25.61
N ASP A 16 -11.55 -0.63 25.44
CA ASP A 16 -12.08 -1.37 24.28
C ASP A 16 -11.66 -0.72 22.96
N TYR A 17 -11.51 0.61 22.94
CA TYR A 17 -11.02 1.38 21.80
C TYR A 17 -9.59 0.97 21.38
N ILE A 18 -8.69 0.82 22.34
CA ILE A 18 -7.29 0.42 22.09
C ILE A 18 -7.24 -1.05 21.66
N GLU A 19 -8.01 -1.92 22.31
CA GLU A 19 -8.09 -3.33 21.93
C GLU A 19 -8.64 -3.50 20.51
N ASN A 20 -9.65 -2.72 20.12
CA ASN A 20 -10.17 -2.72 18.75
C ASN A 20 -9.11 -2.30 17.72
N ILE A 21 -8.30 -1.28 17.99
CA ILE A 21 -7.19 -0.88 17.11
C ILE A 21 -6.16 -2.01 17.01
N ALA A 22 -5.78 -2.62 18.13
CA ALA A 22 -4.84 -3.73 18.16
C ALA A 22 -5.37 -4.95 17.39
N ASN A 23 -6.66 -5.29 17.54
CA ASN A 23 -7.32 -6.37 16.81
C ASN A 23 -7.39 -6.08 15.31
N GLN A 24 -7.69 -4.83 14.90
CA GLN A 24 -7.71 -4.44 13.50
C GLN A 24 -6.32 -4.53 12.86
N LEU A 25 -5.28 -4.06 13.55
CA LEU A 25 -3.89 -4.17 13.08
C LEU A 25 -3.41 -5.61 13.01
N SER A 26 -3.80 -6.44 13.99
CA SER A 26 -3.51 -7.87 13.98
C SER A 26 -4.19 -8.57 12.80
N GLN A 27 -5.45 -8.23 12.51
CA GLN A 27 -6.16 -8.71 11.33
C GLN A 27 -5.49 -8.27 10.04
N ALA A 28 -5.10 -7.00 9.93
CA ALA A 28 -4.45 -6.45 8.75
C ALA A 28 -3.08 -7.11 8.50
N SER A 29 -2.24 -7.19 9.54
CA SER A 29 -0.93 -7.84 9.44
C SER A 29 -1.06 -9.31 9.02
N TRP A 30 -1.98 -10.05 9.64
CA TRP A 30 -2.20 -11.45 9.29
C TRP A 30 -2.71 -11.61 7.85
N LEU A 31 -3.77 -10.89 7.48
CA LEU A 31 -4.35 -10.98 6.15
C LEU A 31 -3.31 -10.65 5.07
N LEU A 32 -2.61 -9.52 5.22
CA LEU A 32 -1.65 -9.06 4.21
C LEU A 32 -0.43 -9.97 4.10
N THR A 33 0.09 -10.48 5.21
CA THR A 33 1.38 -11.20 5.18
C THR A 33 1.24 -12.72 5.13
N LYS A 34 0.15 -13.27 5.67
CA LYS A 34 -0.09 -14.73 5.69
C LYS A 34 -1.03 -15.18 4.60
N ASP A 35 -2.12 -14.44 4.35
CA ASP A 35 -3.13 -14.83 3.37
C ASP A 35 -2.82 -14.24 1.98
N PHE A 36 -2.35 -12.99 1.90
CA PHE A 36 -1.99 -12.33 0.63
C PHE A 36 -0.49 -12.39 0.31
N HIS A 37 0.31 -12.97 1.21
CA HIS A 37 1.74 -13.23 1.01
C HIS A 37 2.63 -12.00 0.72
N PHE A 38 2.19 -10.80 1.07
CA PHE A 38 3.10 -9.64 1.09
C PHE A 38 4.19 -9.86 2.15
N THR A 39 5.41 -9.42 1.87
CA THR A 39 6.51 -9.55 2.84
C THR A 39 6.25 -8.63 4.03
N HIS A 40 6.25 -9.19 5.25
CA HIS A 40 6.06 -8.39 6.46
C HIS A 40 7.13 -7.29 6.57
N PRO A 41 6.82 -6.03 6.96
CA PRO A 41 7.80 -4.93 6.94
C PRO A 41 9.12 -5.25 7.65
N LEU A 42 9.05 -5.86 8.84
CA LEU A 42 10.22 -6.28 9.63
C LEU A 42 11.07 -7.40 8.99
N GLN A 43 10.66 -7.98 7.87
CA GLN A 43 11.40 -9.00 7.14
C GLN A 43 12.03 -8.46 5.85
N GLN A 44 11.70 -7.23 5.46
CA GLN A 44 12.20 -6.60 4.25
C GLN A 44 13.59 -5.98 4.47
N GLU A 45 14.45 -6.00 3.45
CA GLU A 45 15.86 -5.55 3.54
C GLU A 45 16.01 -4.17 4.19
N ARG A 46 15.11 -3.24 3.88
CA ARG A 46 15.11 -1.88 4.43
C ARG A 46 15.09 -1.86 5.97
N PHE A 47 14.40 -2.82 6.60
CA PHE A 47 14.10 -2.79 8.03
C PHE A 47 14.63 -4.00 8.82
N LYS A 48 14.82 -5.18 8.21
CA LYS A 48 14.99 -6.47 8.90
C LYS A 48 16.18 -6.59 9.86
N HIS A 49 17.17 -5.71 9.74
CA HIS A 49 18.34 -5.67 10.63
C HIS A 49 18.39 -4.44 11.54
N LYS A 50 17.44 -3.51 11.36
CA LYS A 50 17.39 -2.23 12.07
C LYS A 50 16.20 -2.15 13.03
N ALA A 51 15.08 -2.79 12.67
CA ALA A 51 13.84 -2.79 13.45
C ALA A 51 13.47 -4.18 13.95
N LYS A 52 13.08 -4.28 15.23
CA LYS A 52 12.63 -5.50 15.89
C LYS A 52 11.12 -5.58 16.04
N PHE A 53 10.44 -4.43 16.02
CA PHE A 53 8.99 -4.33 16.17
C PHE A 53 8.45 -3.08 15.46
N VAL A 54 7.13 -3.04 15.27
CA VAL A 54 6.39 -1.85 14.86
C VAL A 54 5.92 -1.13 16.13
N ASP A 55 6.38 0.10 16.37
CA ASP A 55 5.98 0.92 17.52
C ASP A 55 4.75 1.76 17.13
N ILE A 56 3.60 1.48 17.77
CA ILE A 56 2.30 2.08 17.42
C ILE A 56 1.93 3.13 18.46
N HIS A 57 1.88 4.40 18.04
CA HIS A 57 1.56 5.53 18.91
C HIS A 57 0.13 6.00 18.69
N ILE A 58 -0.68 6.00 19.75
CA ILE A 58 -2.03 6.56 19.73
C ILE A 58 -2.00 7.95 20.38
N ILE A 59 -1.91 9.01 19.56
CA ILE A 59 -1.58 10.37 20.02
C ILE A 59 -2.47 11.45 19.36
N PRO A 60 -2.60 12.65 19.94
CA PRO A 60 -3.32 13.75 19.30
C PRO A 60 -2.53 14.30 18.11
N ILE A 61 -2.92 13.90 16.89
CA ILE A 61 -2.37 14.39 15.63
C ILE A 61 -3.48 14.93 14.72
N LYS A 62 -3.12 15.85 13.80
CA LYS A 62 -4.07 16.50 12.89
C LYS A 62 -4.63 15.57 11.81
N VAL A 63 -3.82 14.61 11.37
CA VAL A 63 -4.22 13.59 10.40
C VAL A 63 -4.74 12.35 11.12
N ASN A 64 -5.42 11.46 10.39
CA ASN A 64 -5.95 10.23 10.97
C ASN A 64 -4.84 9.23 11.33
N GLY A 65 -3.81 9.12 10.49
CA GLY A 65 -2.68 8.23 10.67
C GLY A 65 -1.46 8.72 9.92
N ALA A 66 -0.29 8.17 10.28
CA ALA A 66 0.95 8.34 9.56
C ALA A 66 1.91 7.18 9.87
N ALA A 67 2.26 6.40 8.86
CA ALA A 67 3.37 5.46 8.88
C ALA A 67 4.71 6.19 8.64
N SER A 68 5.76 5.78 9.36
CA SER A 68 7.13 6.24 9.11
C SER A 68 7.87 5.24 8.22
N ASP A 69 8.59 5.78 7.26
CA ASP A 69 9.49 5.05 6.37
C ASP A 69 10.92 4.95 6.94
N VAL A 70 11.15 5.44 8.17
CA VAL A 70 12.46 5.48 8.86
C VAL A 70 12.38 4.68 10.15
N VAL A 71 13.50 4.04 10.50
CA VAL A 71 13.66 3.33 11.77
C VAL A 71 14.06 4.32 12.87
N ASP A 72 13.35 4.28 14.00
CA ASP A 72 13.84 4.86 15.25
C ASP A 72 14.96 3.97 15.78
N GLU A 73 16.21 4.33 15.47
CA GLU A 73 17.39 3.54 15.81
C GLU A 73 17.58 3.38 17.33
N LYS A 74 17.13 4.35 18.13
CA LYS A 74 17.23 4.27 19.60
C LYS A 74 16.35 3.16 20.16
N LYS A 75 15.18 2.95 19.56
CA LYS A 75 14.23 1.90 19.94
C LYS A 75 14.40 0.61 19.14
N GLY A 76 15.05 0.68 17.98
CA GLY A 76 15.07 -0.38 16.99
C GLY A 76 13.65 -0.69 16.50
N ALA A 77 12.89 0.33 16.09
CA ALA A 77 11.48 0.17 15.70
C ALA A 77 11.10 1.02 14.49
N ILE A 78 10.17 0.52 13.66
CA ILE A 78 9.46 1.35 12.68
C ILE A 78 8.21 1.92 13.35
N VAL A 79 7.97 3.22 13.18
CA VAL A 79 6.93 3.93 13.93
C VAL A 79 5.68 4.10 13.06
N MET A 80 4.52 3.84 13.65
CA MET A 80 3.22 4.19 13.09
C MET A 80 2.43 5.02 14.09
N LYS A 81 1.91 6.16 13.67
CA LYS A 81 1.12 7.05 14.50
C LYS A 81 -0.34 6.99 14.06
N LEU A 82 -1.25 6.89 15.02
CA LEU A 82 -2.68 6.95 14.80
C LEU A 82 -3.29 8.02 15.68
N SER A 83 -4.28 8.74 15.14
CA SER A 83 -5.01 9.74 15.91
C SER A 83 -5.74 9.08 17.08
N VAL A 84 -5.64 9.68 18.26
CA VAL A 84 -6.43 9.26 19.43
C VAL A 84 -7.93 9.47 19.23
N ASN A 85 -8.35 10.15 18.15
CA ASN A 85 -9.73 10.47 17.83
C ASN A 85 -10.26 9.74 16.59
N LEU A 86 -9.65 8.61 16.18
CA LEU A 86 -10.18 7.82 15.08
C LEU A 86 -11.62 7.37 15.34
N VAL A 87 -12.45 7.45 14.29
CA VAL A 87 -13.78 6.82 14.29
C VAL A 87 -13.63 5.30 14.30
N SER A 88 -14.50 4.60 15.03
CA SER A 88 -14.35 3.17 15.34
C SER A 88 -14.29 2.24 14.13
N TYR A 89 -14.88 2.63 13.01
CA TYR A 89 -14.93 1.86 11.76
C TYR A 89 -13.98 2.40 10.69
N THR A 90 -13.04 3.27 11.06
CA THR A 90 -12.01 3.73 10.12
C THR A 90 -11.17 2.56 9.62
N LEU A 91 -10.59 2.71 8.44
CA LEU A 91 -9.61 1.77 7.90
C LEU A 91 -8.18 2.31 7.99
N THR A 92 -7.99 3.43 8.68
CA THR A 92 -6.68 4.03 8.88
C THR A 92 -5.64 3.02 9.39
N PRO A 93 -5.92 2.14 10.38
CA PRO A 93 -4.90 1.18 10.81
C PRO A 93 -4.45 0.22 9.71
N LEU A 94 -5.37 -0.28 8.87
CA LEU A 94 -5.04 -1.09 7.69
C LEU A 94 -4.22 -0.28 6.67
N HIS A 95 -4.66 0.94 6.39
CA HIS A 95 -4.05 1.85 5.42
C HIS A 95 -2.59 2.16 5.78
N GLU A 96 -2.35 2.59 7.02
CA GLU A 96 -1.00 2.91 7.50
C GLU A 96 -0.12 1.66 7.60
N PHE A 97 -0.68 0.51 7.99
CA PHE A 97 0.09 -0.73 8.01
C PHE A 97 0.53 -1.15 6.59
N PHE A 98 -0.32 -0.94 5.58
CA PHE A 98 0.04 -1.20 4.19
C PHE A 98 1.14 -0.26 3.69
N HIS A 99 1.16 1.01 4.12
CA HIS A 99 2.30 1.89 3.84
C HIS A 99 3.62 1.34 4.38
N LEU A 100 3.65 0.76 5.59
CA LEU A 100 4.86 0.11 6.10
C LEU A 100 5.33 -1.04 5.20
N ILE A 101 4.39 -1.81 4.62
CA ILE A 101 4.72 -2.85 3.64
C ILE A 101 5.34 -2.20 2.40
N GLN A 102 4.68 -1.20 1.81
CA GLN A 102 5.15 -0.54 0.59
C GLN A 102 6.53 0.10 0.76
N TYR A 103 6.78 0.77 1.89
CA TYR A 103 8.08 1.37 2.21
C TYR A 103 9.19 0.33 2.31
N GLY A 104 8.88 -0.89 2.74
CA GLY A 104 9.88 -1.95 2.78
C GLY A 104 10.36 -2.37 1.38
N TYR A 105 9.46 -2.34 0.37
CA TYR A 105 9.75 -2.84 -0.97
C TYR A 105 10.59 -1.85 -1.77
N SER A 106 10.34 -0.54 -1.61
CA SER A 106 11.07 0.49 -2.35
C SER A 106 11.09 1.85 -1.64
N MET A 107 11.98 2.71 -2.12
CA MET A 107 12.10 4.13 -1.77
C MET A 107 11.15 5.02 -2.57
N PHE A 108 10.34 4.48 -3.48
CA PHE A 108 9.32 5.27 -4.17
C PHE A 108 8.22 5.69 -3.19
N ASN A 109 7.92 6.99 -3.18
CA ASN A 109 6.89 7.58 -2.33
C ASN A 109 5.99 8.55 -3.10
N ASN A 110 5.80 8.29 -4.40
CA ASN A 110 4.95 9.07 -5.28
C ASN A 110 3.48 8.86 -4.87
N ARG A 111 2.80 9.95 -4.47
CA ARG A 111 1.49 9.89 -3.81
C ARG A 111 0.43 9.12 -4.59
N TRP A 112 0.29 9.38 -5.90
CA TRP A 112 -0.68 8.70 -6.76
C TRP A 112 -0.53 7.17 -6.72
N SER A 113 0.70 6.67 -6.53
CA SER A 113 0.95 5.24 -6.40
C SER A 113 0.68 4.77 -4.97
N MET A 114 1.35 5.38 -3.98
CA MET A 114 1.31 4.92 -2.59
C MET A 114 -0.10 4.99 -1.99
N GLU A 115 -0.72 6.16 -2.04
CA GLU A 115 -2.08 6.40 -1.52
C GLU A 115 -3.11 5.60 -2.31
N GLY A 116 -2.95 5.54 -3.63
CA GLY A 116 -3.86 4.84 -4.52
C GLY A 116 -3.92 3.33 -4.21
N GLN A 117 -2.77 2.69 -3.99
CA GLN A 117 -2.72 1.29 -3.58
C GLN A 117 -3.19 1.09 -2.14
N ALA A 118 -2.89 2.01 -1.21
CA ALA A 118 -3.39 1.95 0.15
C ALA A 118 -4.92 2.07 0.21
N ARG A 119 -5.54 2.84 -0.71
CA ARG A 119 -6.99 2.88 -0.91
C ARG A 119 -7.54 1.61 -1.57
N TRP A 120 -6.80 0.99 -2.50
CA TRP A 120 -7.18 -0.30 -3.07
C TRP A 120 -7.27 -1.38 -1.98
N VAL A 121 -6.28 -1.49 -1.10
CA VAL A 121 -6.26 -2.56 -0.09
C VAL A 121 -7.35 -2.38 0.96
N GLU A 122 -7.83 -1.15 1.19
CA GLU A 122 -8.97 -0.90 2.07
C GLU A 122 -10.21 -1.72 1.68
N TYR A 123 -10.37 -2.10 0.41
CA TYR A 123 -11.45 -2.96 -0.04
C TYR A 123 -11.39 -4.39 0.48
N SER A 124 -10.27 -4.84 1.05
CA SER A 124 -10.24 -6.09 1.84
C SER A 124 -11.06 -6.02 3.13
N PHE A 125 -11.36 -4.81 3.64
CA PHE A 125 -12.14 -4.60 4.87
C PHE A 125 -13.46 -3.85 4.60
N ARG A 126 -13.73 -3.46 3.34
CA ARG A 126 -14.99 -2.84 2.91
C ARG A 126 -15.86 -3.85 2.21
N LYS A 127 -17.14 -3.51 2.10
CA LYS A 127 -18.07 -4.24 1.24
C LYS A 127 -17.87 -3.82 -0.21
N GLY A 128 -17.92 -4.79 -1.12
CA GLY A 128 -17.82 -4.58 -2.55
C GLY A 128 -16.39 -4.27 -3.00
N VAL A 129 -16.31 -3.79 -4.24
CA VAL A 129 -15.02 -3.48 -4.88
C VAL A 129 -14.95 -2.02 -5.23
N GLY A 130 -13.73 -1.49 -5.31
CA GLY A 130 -13.53 -0.08 -5.53
C GLY A 130 -14.04 0.42 -6.87
N LYS A 131 -14.46 1.69 -6.87
CA LYS A 131 -14.80 2.38 -8.11
C LYS A 131 -13.60 2.29 -9.03
N ASN A 132 -13.84 2.00 -10.30
CA ASN A 132 -12.79 1.97 -11.30
C ASN A 132 -13.15 2.89 -12.48
N ARG A 133 -12.11 3.47 -13.08
CA ARG A 133 -12.18 4.24 -14.33
C ARG A 133 -11.30 3.53 -15.35
N VAL A 134 -11.60 3.70 -16.63
CA VAL A 134 -10.78 3.12 -17.72
C VAL A 134 -9.32 3.55 -17.56
N LEU A 135 -8.37 2.65 -17.85
CA LEU A 135 -6.94 2.97 -17.81
C LEU A 135 -6.62 4.13 -18.77
N PRO A 136 -5.60 4.94 -18.47
CA PRO A 136 -5.16 6.02 -19.35
C PRO A 136 -4.92 5.54 -20.78
N LYS A 137 -5.38 6.35 -21.74
CA LYS A 137 -5.24 6.13 -23.19
C LYS A 137 -4.31 7.13 -23.86
N THR A 138 -3.98 8.22 -23.19
CA THR A 138 -3.11 9.28 -23.71
C THR A 138 -2.02 9.67 -22.71
N ILE A 139 -0.94 10.30 -23.18
CA ILE A 139 0.11 10.84 -22.30
C ILE A 139 -0.48 11.88 -21.34
N GLN A 140 -1.42 12.70 -21.81
CA GLN A 140 -2.09 13.67 -20.96
C GLN A 140 -2.81 12.99 -19.79
N GLU A 141 -3.59 11.93 -20.05
CA GLU A 141 -4.28 11.17 -19.00
C GLU A 141 -3.30 10.49 -18.02
N LEU A 142 -2.13 10.04 -18.50
CA LEU A 142 -1.06 9.53 -17.63
C LEU A 142 -0.49 10.63 -16.73
N GLU A 143 -0.22 11.81 -17.28
CA GLU A 143 0.33 12.94 -16.53
C GLU A 143 -0.67 13.46 -15.50
N GLU A 144 -1.95 13.55 -15.87
CA GLU A 144 -3.07 13.83 -14.97
C GLU A 144 -3.13 12.80 -13.83
N LEU A 145 -3.07 11.50 -14.12
CA LEU A 145 -3.00 10.45 -13.09
C LEU A 145 -1.86 10.71 -12.11
N THR A 146 -0.65 10.98 -12.60
CA THR A 146 0.51 11.18 -11.73
C THR A 146 0.46 12.46 -10.88
N ALA A 147 -0.37 13.43 -11.27
CA ALA A 147 -0.60 14.66 -10.53
C ALA A 147 -1.67 14.52 -9.43
N THR A 148 -2.48 13.45 -9.45
CA THR A 148 -3.55 13.24 -8.46
C THR A 148 -3.01 12.83 -7.08
N ILE A 149 -3.76 13.19 -6.04
CA ILE A 149 -3.49 12.77 -4.66
C ILE A 149 -4.45 11.66 -4.22
N TYR A 150 -5.76 11.85 -4.41
CA TYR A 150 -6.79 10.95 -3.83
C TYR A 150 -7.56 10.10 -4.85
N GLU A 151 -7.65 10.49 -6.13
CA GLU A 151 -8.47 9.78 -7.13
C GLU A 151 -7.72 8.65 -7.86
N ALA A 152 -6.44 8.47 -7.56
CA ALA A 152 -5.63 7.42 -8.16
C ALA A 152 -6.09 6.01 -7.76
N ASP A 153 -6.87 5.87 -6.68
CA ASP A 153 -7.49 4.59 -6.28
C ASP A 153 -8.32 3.99 -7.42
N THR A 154 -9.01 4.83 -8.22
CA THR A 154 -9.80 4.35 -9.36
C THR A 154 -8.97 3.70 -10.46
N PHE A 155 -7.73 4.15 -10.65
CA PHE A 155 -6.77 3.52 -11.54
C PHE A 155 -6.31 2.17 -10.98
N TRP A 156 -5.93 2.11 -9.71
CA TRP A 156 -5.47 0.87 -9.07
C TRP A 156 -6.57 -0.19 -9.01
N ASN A 157 -7.80 0.20 -8.71
CA ASN A 157 -8.96 -0.68 -8.75
C ASN A 157 -9.22 -1.22 -10.16
N ARG A 158 -9.06 -0.40 -11.21
CA ARG A 158 -9.20 -0.85 -12.61
C ARG A 158 -8.12 -1.85 -12.97
N LEU A 159 -6.86 -1.51 -12.68
CA LEU A 159 -5.71 -2.35 -12.97
C LEU A 159 -5.85 -3.72 -12.30
N ALA A 160 -6.22 -3.72 -11.02
CA ALA A 160 -6.49 -4.91 -10.23
C ALA A 160 -7.61 -5.76 -10.82
N PHE A 161 -8.73 -5.15 -11.19
CA PHE A 161 -9.87 -5.83 -11.81
C PHE A 161 -9.53 -6.46 -13.16
N LEU A 162 -8.83 -5.72 -14.04
CA LEU A 162 -8.47 -6.22 -15.38
C LEU A 162 -7.43 -7.34 -15.32
N SER A 163 -6.52 -7.26 -14.34
CA SER A 163 -5.46 -8.25 -14.12
C SER A 163 -5.99 -9.57 -13.58
N ASN A 164 -7.18 -9.54 -12.98
CA ASN A 164 -7.79 -10.70 -12.36
C ASN A 164 -9.31 -10.65 -12.53
N LYS A 165 -9.77 -10.97 -13.74
CA LYS A 165 -11.19 -10.92 -14.11
C LYS A 165 -12.04 -11.97 -13.39
N ASN A 166 -11.41 -13.05 -12.91
CA ASN A 166 -12.11 -14.08 -12.16
C ASN A 166 -12.25 -13.61 -10.72
N LYS A 167 -13.44 -13.79 -10.13
CA LYS A 167 -13.69 -13.46 -8.73
C LYS A 167 -12.76 -14.33 -7.87
N ILE A 168 -11.67 -13.75 -7.37
CA ILE A 168 -10.91 -14.37 -6.29
C ILE A 168 -11.59 -14.02 -4.99
N THR A 169 -12.30 -15.02 -4.47
CA THR A 169 -12.69 -15.05 -3.08
C THR A 169 -11.45 -15.39 -2.25
N PHE A 170 -11.05 -14.51 -1.34
CA PHE A 170 -10.07 -14.83 -0.32
C PHE A 170 -10.78 -15.35 0.93
N TYR A 171 -10.16 -16.32 1.60
CA TYR A 171 -10.68 -16.90 2.84
C TYR A 171 -9.74 -16.56 3.97
N PRO A 172 -10.03 -15.55 4.80
CA PRO A 172 -9.17 -15.19 5.92
C PRO A 172 -8.96 -16.39 6.82
N THR A 173 -7.72 -16.82 6.98
CA THR A 173 -7.40 -17.97 7.84
C THR A 173 -7.55 -17.62 9.32
N LYS A 174 -7.62 -16.32 9.63
CA LYS A 174 -7.87 -15.79 10.96
C LYS A 174 -8.85 -14.62 10.91
N LEU A 175 -9.81 -14.62 11.84
CA LEU A 175 -10.84 -13.58 11.96
C LEU A 175 -10.86 -12.98 13.36
N TYR A 176 -10.48 -11.71 13.45
CA TYR A 176 -10.65 -10.85 14.61
C TYR A 176 -12.01 -10.13 14.52
N LYS A 177 -12.57 -9.83 15.69
CA LYS A 177 -13.87 -9.16 15.83
C LYS A 177 -13.74 -7.90 16.66
N TYR A 178 -14.71 -7.01 16.50
CA TYR A 178 -14.83 -5.87 17.41
C TYR A 178 -15.11 -6.36 18.82
N VAL A 179 -14.45 -5.78 19.82
CA VAL A 179 -14.68 -6.07 21.24
C VAL A 179 -16.15 -5.87 21.56
N ASN A 180 -16.72 -6.78 22.35
CA ASN A 180 -18.14 -6.79 22.72
C ASN A 180 -19.10 -6.87 21.51
N SER A 181 -18.64 -7.40 20.37
CA SER A 181 -19.44 -7.55 19.16
C SER A 181 -19.13 -8.85 18.43
N ASN A 182 -20.12 -9.36 17.69
CA ASN A 182 -19.90 -10.47 16.76
C ASN A 182 -19.47 -10.00 15.36
N LYS A 183 -19.35 -8.69 15.13
CA LYS A 183 -18.97 -8.12 13.83
C LYS A 183 -17.47 -8.32 13.58
N SER A 184 -17.14 -8.81 12.39
CA SER A 184 -15.77 -8.88 11.87
C SER A 184 -15.31 -7.51 11.33
N PHE A 185 -14.00 -7.29 11.32
CA PHE A 185 -13.41 -6.15 10.61
C PHE A 185 -13.49 -6.30 9.09
N ILE A 186 -13.38 -7.54 8.59
CA ILE A 186 -13.52 -7.91 7.18
C ILE A 186 -15.02 -8.01 6.87
N LYS A 187 -15.46 -7.26 5.85
CA LYS A 187 -16.88 -7.13 5.48
C LYS A 187 -17.27 -7.87 4.20
N ASP A 188 -16.28 -8.28 3.42
CA ASP A 188 -16.41 -8.99 2.16
C ASP A 188 -15.22 -9.92 1.99
N ASP A 189 -15.40 -10.97 1.22
CA ASP A 189 -14.40 -12.01 0.95
C ASP A 189 -13.76 -11.84 -0.43
N THR A 190 -13.95 -10.68 -1.08
CA THR A 190 -13.51 -10.45 -2.45
C THR A 190 -12.55 -9.27 -2.54
N LEU A 191 -11.35 -9.50 -3.08
CA LEU A 191 -10.41 -8.44 -3.46
C LEU A 191 -9.74 -8.80 -4.78
N TYR A 192 -9.89 -7.94 -5.79
CA TYR A 192 -9.23 -8.14 -7.08
C TYR A 192 -7.77 -7.71 -7.01
N GLY A 193 -6.93 -8.40 -7.78
CA GLY A 193 -5.58 -7.95 -8.10
C GLY A 193 -4.52 -8.10 -7.01
N ILE A 194 -4.70 -8.98 -6.03
CA ILE A 194 -3.67 -9.25 -4.99
C ILE A 194 -2.32 -9.59 -5.65
N ASP A 195 -2.31 -10.55 -6.58
CA ASP A 195 -1.07 -11.00 -7.24
C ASP A 195 -0.40 -9.91 -8.08
N ILE A 196 -1.19 -9.09 -8.79
CA ILE A 196 -0.61 -8.01 -9.60
C ILE A 196 -0.04 -6.90 -8.73
N ILE A 197 -0.70 -6.52 -7.64
CA ILE A 197 -0.15 -5.52 -6.73
C ILE A 197 1.13 -6.04 -6.07
N HIS A 198 1.16 -7.32 -5.67
CA HIS A 198 2.37 -7.93 -5.16
C HIS A 198 3.51 -7.89 -6.18
N SER A 199 3.26 -8.34 -7.42
CA SER A 199 4.24 -8.30 -8.51
C SER A 199 4.73 -6.87 -8.81
N ILE A 200 3.86 -5.86 -8.72
CA ILE A 200 4.24 -4.46 -8.90
C ILE A 200 5.18 -3.98 -7.79
N LEU A 201 4.93 -4.34 -6.53
CA LEU A 201 5.81 -3.98 -5.42
C LEU A 201 7.19 -4.65 -5.53
N GLU A 202 7.25 -5.90 -6.01
CA GLU A 202 8.52 -6.56 -6.33
C GLU A 202 9.28 -5.83 -7.45
N GLU A 203 8.56 -5.38 -8.49
CA GLU A 203 9.17 -4.59 -9.55
C GLU A 203 9.59 -3.19 -9.09
N TYR A 204 8.88 -2.58 -8.12
CA TYR A 204 9.36 -1.35 -7.48
C TYR A 204 10.74 -1.55 -6.85
N ALA A 205 10.97 -2.67 -6.17
CA ALA A 205 12.28 -2.99 -5.58
C ALA A 205 13.40 -3.10 -6.64
N ASN A 206 13.07 -3.57 -7.85
CA ASN A 206 14.01 -3.65 -8.96
C ASN A 206 14.32 -2.26 -9.54
N TYR A 207 13.28 -1.49 -9.83
CA TYR A 207 13.41 -0.18 -10.44
C TYR A 207 13.98 0.89 -9.49
N ASP A 208 13.74 0.77 -8.18
CA ASP A 208 14.43 1.56 -7.17
C ASP A 208 15.95 1.44 -7.32
N LYS A 209 16.49 0.21 -7.41
CA LYS A 209 17.94 -0.01 -7.56
C LYS A 209 18.48 0.66 -8.83
N ILE A 210 17.73 0.61 -9.93
CA ILE A 210 18.09 1.28 -11.19
C ILE A 210 18.16 2.80 -10.98
N VAL A 211 17.14 3.39 -10.36
CA VAL A 211 17.09 4.82 -10.05
C VAL A 211 18.21 5.22 -9.09
N ALA A 212 18.47 4.42 -8.06
CA ALA A 212 19.55 4.65 -7.10
C ALA A 212 20.92 4.68 -7.80
N ASN A 213 21.18 3.71 -8.68
CA ASN A 213 22.43 3.67 -9.45
C ASN A 213 22.55 4.87 -10.39
N LYS A 214 21.48 5.19 -11.11
CA LYS A 214 21.44 6.29 -12.10
C LYS A 214 21.69 7.66 -11.49
N TYR A 215 21.13 7.92 -10.32
CA TYR A 215 21.26 9.22 -9.64
C TYR A 215 22.25 9.20 -8.48
N HIS A 216 23.02 8.11 -8.32
CA HIS A 216 23.98 7.90 -7.24
C HIS A 216 23.37 8.07 -5.84
N TYR A 217 22.13 7.62 -5.65
CA TYR A 217 21.50 7.61 -4.34
C TYR A 217 22.01 6.42 -3.53
N LYS A 218 22.26 6.66 -2.25
CA LYS A 218 22.64 5.59 -1.32
C LYS A 218 21.42 4.71 -1.03
N SER A 219 21.62 3.40 -1.08
CA SER A 219 20.58 2.41 -0.86
C SER A 219 19.87 2.64 0.47
N PHE A 220 18.53 2.69 0.43
CA PHE A 220 17.66 2.96 1.58
C PHE A 220 17.87 4.29 2.32
N GLU A 221 18.56 5.25 1.71
CA GLU A 221 18.90 6.55 2.32
C GLU A 221 18.49 7.74 1.42
N TRP A 222 17.46 7.54 0.60
CA TRP A 222 16.88 8.61 -0.21
C TRP A 222 16.19 9.63 0.68
N THR A 223 16.50 10.91 0.47
CA THR A 223 15.76 12.04 1.05
C THR A 223 14.31 12.01 0.61
N GLU A 224 13.42 12.62 1.41
CA GLU A 224 12.00 12.72 1.07
C GLU A 224 11.75 13.33 -0.32
N LYS A 225 12.55 14.33 -0.71
CA LYS A 225 12.49 14.95 -2.04
C LYS A 225 12.82 13.94 -3.16
N GLN A 226 13.80 13.08 -2.95
CA GLN A 226 14.17 12.04 -3.92
C GLN A 226 13.09 10.96 -4.01
N GLN A 227 12.59 10.50 -2.86
CA GLN A 227 11.50 9.50 -2.80
C GLN A 227 10.22 9.97 -3.51
N LYS A 228 9.89 11.26 -3.39
CA LYS A 228 8.68 11.88 -3.95
C LYS A 228 8.91 12.52 -5.32
N SER A 229 10.07 12.31 -5.92
CA SER A 229 10.42 12.97 -7.18
C SER A 229 9.50 12.54 -8.32
N VAL A 230 9.03 13.50 -9.12
CA VAL A 230 8.26 13.22 -10.35
C VAL A 230 9.08 12.41 -11.36
N ASN A 231 10.42 12.47 -11.27
CA ASN A 231 11.32 11.68 -12.11
C ASN A 231 11.26 10.18 -11.81
N ASN A 232 10.62 9.78 -10.71
CA ASN A 232 10.37 8.37 -10.40
C ASN A 232 9.19 7.80 -11.21
N ASN A 233 8.26 8.65 -11.69
CA ASN A 233 7.04 8.20 -12.37
C ASN A 233 7.31 7.28 -13.58
N PRO A 234 8.28 7.57 -14.48
CA PRO A 234 8.62 6.63 -15.55
C PRO A 234 9.04 5.24 -15.06
N TYR A 235 9.82 5.16 -13.98
CA TYR A 235 10.28 3.89 -13.42
C TYR A 235 9.15 3.14 -12.70
N ILE A 236 8.23 3.87 -12.07
CA ILE A 236 6.99 3.30 -11.53
C ILE A 236 6.12 2.71 -12.66
N PHE A 237 5.99 3.39 -13.80
CA PHE A 237 5.26 2.85 -14.95
C PHE A 237 5.97 1.65 -15.57
N LEU A 238 7.30 1.67 -15.67
CA LEU A 238 8.06 0.50 -16.12
C LEU A 238 7.86 -0.71 -15.21
N ALA A 239 7.82 -0.49 -13.88
CA ALA A 239 7.50 -1.56 -12.94
C ALA A 239 6.09 -2.13 -13.14
N ILE A 240 5.09 -1.26 -13.34
CA ILE A 240 3.73 -1.68 -13.66
C ILE A 240 3.71 -2.48 -14.97
N LYS A 241 4.39 -2.00 -16.01
CA LYS A 241 4.48 -2.69 -17.31
C LYS A 241 5.05 -4.09 -17.16
N ASP A 242 6.18 -4.23 -16.46
CA ASP A 242 6.86 -5.52 -16.32
C ASP A 242 6.05 -6.49 -15.46
N ALA A 243 5.38 -6.00 -14.42
CA ALA A 243 4.46 -6.80 -13.63
C ALA A 243 3.25 -7.29 -14.46
N LEU A 244 2.68 -6.43 -15.31
CA LEU A 244 1.59 -6.79 -16.22
C LEU A 244 2.04 -7.77 -17.31
N ALA A 245 3.28 -7.65 -17.80
CA ALA A 245 3.84 -8.57 -18.78
C ALA A 245 3.92 -10.00 -18.24
N LYS A 246 4.24 -10.19 -16.95
CA LYS A 246 4.24 -11.51 -16.29
C LYS A 246 2.86 -12.18 -16.27
N LEU A 247 1.78 -11.40 -16.26
CA LEU A 247 0.41 -11.94 -16.25
C LEU A 247 -0.03 -12.53 -17.59
N ASN A 248 0.66 -12.24 -18.69
CA ASN A 248 0.26 -12.64 -20.05
C ASN A 248 -1.21 -12.30 -20.37
N SER A 249 -1.69 -11.13 -19.90
CA SER A 249 -3.09 -10.76 -20.05
C SER A 249 -3.50 -10.60 -21.53
N LYS A 250 -4.67 -11.15 -21.86
CA LYS A 250 -5.30 -11.00 -23.18
C LYS A 250 -6.22 -9.78 -23.27
N ASP A 251 -6.34 -9.01 -22.20
CA ASP A 251 -7.20 -7.83 -22.15
C ASP A 251 -6.65 -6.69 -23.03
N ASN A 252 -7.50 -6.14 -23.91
CA ASN A 252 -7.09 -5.09 -24.84
C ASN A 252 -6.74 -3.78 -24.13
N GLU A 253 -7.42 -3.44 -23.03
CA GLU A 253 -7.15 -2.22 -22.27
C GLU A 253 -5.78 -2.31 -21.58
N ILE A 254 -5.41 -3.48 -21.03
CA ILE A 254 -4.05 -3.72 -20.52
C ILE A 254 -3.01 -3.59 -21.63
N ARG A 255 -3.25 -4.20 -22.80
CA ARG A 255 -2.30 -4.16 -23.92
C ARG A 255 -2.09 -2.75 -24.45
N ASP A 256 -3.15 -1.97 -24.58
CA ASP A 256 -3.06 -0.59 -25.05
C ASP A 256 -2.42 0.31 -23.99
N PHE A 257 -2.68 0.06 -22.71
CA PHE A 257 -1.99 0.73 -21.61
C PHE A 257 -0.48 0.43 -21.60
N ILE A 258 -0.06 -0.82 -21.84
CA ILE A 258 1.36 -1.19 -21.98
C ILE A 258 2.01 -0.42 -23.13
N LYS A 259 1.38 -0.36 -24.31
CA LYS A 259 1.89 0.42 -25.45
C LYS A 259 1.99 1.90 -25.13
N LEU A 260 1.02 2.44 -24.39
CA LEU A 260 1.04 3.83 -23.95
C LEU A 260 2.21 4.10 -23.01
N ILE A 261 2.51 3.17 -22.07
CA ILE A 261 3.71 3.27 -21.24
C ILE A 261 4.96 3.28 -22.12
N ASP A 262 5.11 2.36 -23.06
CA ASP A 262 6.29 2.33 -23.95
C ASP A 262 6.47 3.65 -24.71
N PHE A 263 5.37 4.21 -25.22
CA PHE A 263 5.38 5.51 -25.87
C PHE A 263 5.79 6.61 -24.88
N TYR A 264 5.19 6.67 -23.70
CA TYR A 264 5.55 7.64 -22.66
C TYR A 264 7.03 7.57 -22.28
N ILE A 265 7.58 6.36 -22.05
CA ILE A 265 8.98 6.15 -21.73
C ILE A 265 9.89 6.66 -22.85
N SER A 266 9.53 6.42 -24.11
CA SER A 266 10.28 6.92 -25.27
C SER A 266 10.35 8.46 -25.30
N THR A 267 9.25 9.15 -24.96
CA THR A 267 9.20 10.63 -24.91
C THR A 267 10.07 11.21 -23.79
N LYS A 268 10.33 10.45 -22.72
CA LYS A 268 11.21 10.87 -21.62
C LYS A 268 12.68 10.51 -21.84
N GLY A 269 13.03 9.89 -22.98
CA GLY A 269 14.41 9.52 -23.32
C GLY A 269 15.01 8.47 -22.39
N ILE A 270 14.18 7.69 -21.70
CA ILE A 270 14.64 6.65 -20.78
C ILE A 270 14.83 5.35 -21.57
N LYS A 271 16.05 4.82 -21.55
CA LYS A 271 16.33 3.48 -22.08
C LYS A 271 15.87 2.45 -21.04
N ASN A 272 15.27 1.35 -21.51
CA ASN A 272 14.97 0.23 -20.63
C ASN A 272 16.29 -0.49 -20.31
N GLU A 273 16.88 -0.20 -19.16
CA GLU A 273 18.19 -0.71 -18.72
C GLU A 273 18.08 -2.06 -17.99
N LYS A 274 16.93 -2.75 -18.08
CA LYS A 274 16.89 -4.18 -17.78
C LYS A 274 17.63 -4.90 -18.91
N PHE A 275 18.85 -5.32 -18.60
CA PHE A 275 19.88 -5.95 -19.45
C PHE A 275 20.87 -4.96 -20.08
#